data_AF-A0A7S1KVZ2-F1
#
_entry.id   AF-A0A7S1KVZ2-F1
#
_cell.length_a   1.000
_cell.length_b   1.000
_cell.length_c   1.000
_cell.angle_alpha   90.00
_cell.angle_beta   90.00
_cell.angle_gamma   90.00
#
_symmetry.space_group_name_H-M   'P 1'
#
loop_
_entity.id
_entity.type
_entity.pdbx_description
1 polymer ?
#
loop_
_entity_poly.entity_id
_entity_poly.type
_entity_poly.pdbx_seq_one_letter_code
_entity_poly.pdbx_strand_id
1 'polypeptide(L)'
;PLPLKGGLSAKWRHFEHVSVGTLIVVGILVVCSYSYALQPVIGQLRDAEAAVCGGNQDFVFAVNGGGTLSWARSKPAEDDFLNSTHLTRAVGEVMSVNVPARARRSRQVASIRRLREIHSQSAADAADEWQCLENSFDEPLKEMFRDILGDPTIMQCTDVVSYCDRDDIIGVRARQACPTTCGCSTFAGNSLFHRDPRLGCGTTCERTAEWIRDQPYYCQDTHIGQYYHVNKWQNLTRAIHHRIAALPARHAAFWQAVASELKDTSCRAIATIHANFSLDLCADANLRPALRSMCPKTCGCDKQPGDGCPVMCFSGRYGASFAEMVAVSGRVLRSPGGQIAIGIIDYLSPVISPVIWGRGTNTGGGSPSPPSPPSPPSP
;
A
#
# COMPACT_ATOMS: atom_id res chain seq x y z
N PRO A 1 -97.71 18.80 8.51
CA PRO A 1 -97.58 18.97 9.98
C PRO A 1 -96.37 18.22 10.54
N LEU A 2 -95.27 18.93 10.80
CA LEU A 2 -94.35 18.69 11.92
C LEU A 2 -93.61 20.01 12.17
N PRO A 3 -93.89 20.71 13.28
CA PRO A 3 -93.25 21.99 13.58
C PRO A 3 -91.86 21.72 14.18
N LEU A 4 -90.80 22.10 13.46
CA LEU A 4 -89.44 22.16 14.00
C LEU A 4 -89.38 23.31 15.01
N LYS A 5 -89.56 22.99 16.29
CA LYS A 5 -89.38 23.90 17.42
C LYS A 5 -87.91 24.33 17.49
N GLY A 6 -87.67 25.58 17.12
CA GLY A 6 -86.42 26.30 17.35
C GLY A 6 -86.14 26.43 18.85
N GLY A 7 -85.08 25.77 19.29
CA GLY A 7 -84.58 25.79 20.66
C GLY A 7 -83.06 25.72 20.70
N LEU A 8 -82.38 26.55 19.88
CA LEU A 8 -80.92 26.63 19.79
C LEU A 8 -80.49 28.10 19.72
N SER A 9 -80.68 28.90 20.78
CA SER A 9 -80.16 30.29 20.76
C SER A 9 -79.43 30.77 22.02
N ALA A 10 -79.49 30.03 23.13
CA ALA A 10 -78.76 30.43 24.35
C ALA A 10 -77.43 29.71 24.55
N LYS A 11 -77.26 28.48 24.03
CA LYS A 11 -76.06 27.66 24.27
C LYS A 11 -74.85 28.03 23.40
N TRP A 12 -75.03 28.70 22.27
CA TRP A 12 -73.93 29.03 21.34
C TRP A 12 -73.11 30.27 21.76
N ARG A 13 -73.68 31.21 22.52
CA ARG A 13 -72.93 32.40 22.99
C ARG A 13 -71.85 32.10 24.03
N HIS A 14 -71.99 31.01 24.78
CA HIS A 14 -70.92 30.57 25.70
C HIS A 14 -69.78 29.84 24.98
N PHE A 15 -70.02 29.29 23.79
CA PHE A 15 -68.99 28.57 23.04
C PHE A 15 -67.97 29.53 22.39
N GLU A 16 -68.40 30.75 22.02
CA GLU A 16 -67.54 31.75 21.40
C GLU A 16 -66.49 32.31 22.36
N HIS A 17 -66.88 32.66 23.59
CA HIS A 17 -65.93 33.22 24.57
C HIS A 17 -64.88 32.21 25.06
N VAL A 18 -65.28 30.94 25.23
CA VAL A 18 -64.36 29.87 25.65
C VAL A 18 -63.37 29.54 24.53
N SER A 19 -63.82 29.52 23.27
CA SER A 19 -62.94 29.25 22.12
C SER A 19 -61.90 30.36 21.91
N VAL A 20 -62.32 31.62 22.02
CA VAL A 20 -61.40 32.77 21.92
C VAL A 20 -60.41 32.77 23.08
N GLY A 21 -60.87 32.54 24.31
CA GLY A 21 -59.99 32.43 25.47
C GLY A 21 -58.95 31.31 25.33
N THR A 22 -59.36 30.16 24.82
CA THR A 22 -58.45 29.02 24.60
C THR A 22 -57.39 29.34 23.53
N LEU A 23 -57.78 30.00 22.43
CA LEU A 23 -56.83 30.41 21.38
C LEU A 23 -55.79 31.41 21.90
N ILE A 24 -56.20 32.37 22.74
CA ILE A 24 -55.28 33.33 23.35
C ILE A 24 -54.28 32.60 24.25
N VAL A 25 -54.76 31.69 25.11
CA VAL A 25 -53.90 30.92 26.01
C VAL A 25 -52.91 30.04 25.23
N VAL A 26 -53.36 29.40 24.14
CA VAL A 26 -52.48 28.61 23.26
C VAL A 26 -51.46 29.51 22.58
N GLY A 27 -51.85 30.67 22.07
CA GLY A 27 -50.94 31.65 21.47
C GLY A 27 -49.85 32.11 22.45
N ILE A 28 -50.24 32.43 23.69
CA ILE A 28 -49.30 32.79 24.77
C ILE A 28 -48.35 31.61 25.06
N LEU A 29 -48.86 30.39 25.19
CA LEU A 29 -48.02 29.20 25.41
C LEU A 29 -47.01 28.98 24.28
N VAL A 30 -47.41 29.15 23.02
CA VAL A 30 -46.50 29.02 21.86
C VAL A 30 -45.43 30.12 21.89
N VAL A 31 -45.79 31.37 22.16
CA VAL A 31 -44.82 32.47 22.26
C VAL A 31 -43.87 32.27 23.45
N CYS A 32 -44.39 31.85 24.60
CA CYS A 32 -43.59 31.56 25.80
C CYS A 32 -42.65 30.36 25.56
N SER A 33 -43.12 29.26 25.01
CA SER A 33 -42.27 28.10 24.68
C SER A 33 -41.20 28.44 23.65
N TYR A 34 -41.53 29.20 22.61
CA TYR A 34 -40.55 29.68 21.64
C TYR A 34 -39.48 30.55 22.32
N SER A 35 -39.89 31.51 23.14
CA SER A 35 -38.99 32.50 23.75
C SER A 35 -38.14 31.93 24.88
N TYR A 36 -38.70 31.01 25.68
CA TYR A 36 -38.02 30.50 26.88
C TYR A 36 -37.38 29.12 26.69
N ALA A 37 -37.89 28.28 25.78
CA ALA A 37 -37.33 26.94 25.55
C ALA A 37 -36.53 26.85 24.24
N LEU A 38 -37.04 27.44 23.14
CA LEU A 38 -36.45 27.27 21.82
C LEU A 38 -35.30 28.26 21.54
N GLN A 39 -35.49 29.53 21.87
CA GLN A 39 -34.50 30.60 21.72
C GLN A 39 -33.13 30.29 22.34
N PRO A 40 -33.01 29.80 23.59
CA PRO A 40 -31.70 29.48 24.17
C PRO A 40 -31.02 28.31 23.45
N VAL A 41 -31.78 27.34 22.95
CA VAL A 41 -31.22 26.21 22.19
C VAL A 41 -30.73 26.67 20.81
N ILE A 42 -31.47 27.55 20.14
CA ILE A 42 -31.04 28.17 18.87
C ILE A 42 -29.79 29.03 19.11
N GLY A 43 -29.73 29.75 20.23
CA GLY A 43 -28.55 30.50 20.66
C GLY A 43 -27.33 29.59 20.82
N GLN A 44 -27.46 28.50 21.60
CA GLN A 44 -26.39 27.53 21.79
C GLN A 44 -25.95 26.85 20.48
N LEU A 45 -26.87 26.56 19.57
CA LEU A 45 -26.52 26.01 18.25
C LEU A 45 -25.75 27.03 17.41
N ARG A 46 -26.13 28.31 17.44
CA ARG A 46 -25.38 29.38 16.77
C ARG A 46 -24.03 29.64 17.41
N ASP A 47 -23.93 29.55 18.73
CA ASP A 47 -22.66 29.70 19.44
C ASP A 47 -21.74 28.50 19.18
N ALA A 48 -22.30 27.29 19.08
CA ALA A 48 -21.56 26.10 18.68
C ALA A 48 -21.11 26.18 17.22
N GLU A 49 -21.98 26.63 16.30
CA GLU A 49 -21.61 26.94 14.92
C GLU A 49 -20.53 28.01 14.87
N ALA A 50 -20.64 29.07 15.66
CA ALA A 50 -19.66 30.13 15.77
C ALA A 50 -18.40 29.73 16.56
N ALA A 51 -18.36 28.58 17.23
CA ALA A 51 -17.15 28.05 17.87
C ALA A 51 -16.45 27.00 17.00
N VAL A 52 -17.23 26.26 16.21
CA VAL A 52 -16.73 25.26 15.25
C VAL A 52 -16.28 25.93 13.95
N CYS A 53 -17.08 26.88 13.47
CA CYS A 53 -16.84 27.63 12.24
C CYS A 53 -16.36 29.05 12.52
N GLY A 54 -16.65 29.63 13.69
CA GLY A 54 -16.10 30.92 14.08
C GLY A 54 -14.82 30.73 14.92
N GLY A 55 -13.72 31.19 14.35
CA GLY A 55 -12.41 30.97 14.93
C GLY A 55 -11.35 31.20 13.87
N ASN A 56 -10.10 31.13 14.30
CA ASN A 56 -9.00 31.16 13.36
C ASN A 56 -9.05 29.84 12.57
N GLN A 57 -9.61 29.82 11.36
CA GLN A 57 -9.62 28.61 10.50
C GLN A 57 -8.25 28.37 9.85
N ASP A 58 -7.33 29.29 10.06
CA ASP A 58 -5.98 29.32 9.53
C ASP A 58 -5.03 28.44 10.36
N PHE A 59 -5.42 27.20 10.66
CA PHE A 59 -4.50 26.23 11.25
C PHE A 59 -4.79 24.80 10.83
N VAL A 60 -3.72 24.02 10.71
CA VAL A 60 -3.79 22.56 10.59
C VAL A 60 -3.32 21.95 11.90
N PHE A 61 -3.92 20.83 12.27
CA PHE A 61 -3.47 20.04 13.42
C PHE A 61 -3.24 18.59 13.03
N ALA A 62 -2.29 17.96 13.71
CA ALA A 62 -2.01 16.54 13.60
C ALA A 62 -1.82 15.98 15.01
N VAL A 63 -2.36 14.79 15.25
CA VAL A 63 -2.14 14.05 16.48
C VAL A 63 -1.16 12.93 16.17
N ASN A 64 -0.02 12.89 16.85
CA ASN A 64 0.96 11.82 16.65
C ASN A 64 0.49 10.51 17.30
N GLY A 65 1.20 9.41 17.03
CA GLY A 65 0.90 8.09 17.61
C GLY A 65 0.99 8.01 19.15
N GLY A 66 1.56 9.02 19.81
CA GLY A 66 1.63 9.16 21.28
C GLY A 66 0.52 10.04 21.86
N GLY A 67 -0.44 10.49 21.06
CA GLY A 67 -1.54 11.36 21.51
C GLY A 67 -1.14 12.83 21.69
N THR A 68 0.05 13.25 21.28
CA THR A 68 0.45 14.66 21.29
C THR A 68 -0.21 15.38 20.12
N LEU A 69 -0.91 16.47 20.42
CA LEU A 69 -1.52 17.35 19.43
C LEU A 69 -0.53 18.44 19.05
N SER A 70 -0.14 18.45 17.78
CA SER A 70 0.68 19.48 17.17
C SER A 70 -0.20 20.30 16.23
N TRP A 71 -0.09 21.63 16.28
CA TRP A 71 -0.81 22.53 15.38
C TRP A 71 0.14 23.59 14.81
N ALA A 72 -0.18 24.08 13.62
CA ALA A 72 0.54 25.16 12.96
C ALA A 72 -0.46 26.08 12.27
N ARG A 73 -0.23 27.40 12.32
CA ARG A 73 -1.04 28.34 11.54
C ARG A 73 -0.80 28.07 10.06
N SER A 74 -1.87 27.78 9.31
CA SER A 74 -1.82 27.84 7.85
C SER A 74 -2.03 29.29 7.43
N LYS A 75 -1.64 29.67 6.21
CA LYS A 75 -2.23 30.87 5.63
C LYS A 75 -3.70 30.56 5.32
N PRO A 76 -4.63 31.53 5.35
CA PRO A 76 -5.94 31.34 4.74
C PRO A 76 -5.69 30.80 3.34
N ALA A 77 -6.46 29.78 2.94
CA ALA A 77 -6.25 29.12 1.66
C ALA A 77 -6.37 30.18 0.55
N GLU A 78 -5.23 30.68 0.09
CA GLU A 78 -5.11 31.46 -1.13
C GLU A 78 -5.71 30.56 -2.23
N ASP A 79 -6.62 31.08 -3.05
CA ASP A 79 -7.36 30.27 -4.04
C ASP A 79 -6.43 29.43 -4.95
N ASP A 80 -5.16 29.83 -5.09
CA ASP A 80 -4.12 29.07 -5.78
C ASP A 80 -3.69 27.77 -5.08
N PHE A 81 -3.75 27.71 -3.75
CA PHE A 81 -3.43 26.49 -3.00
C PHE A 81 -4.52 25.43 -3.12
N LEU A 82 -5.78 25.84 -3.33
CA LEU A 82 -6.90 24.96 -3.63
C LEU A 82 -6.76 24.24 -4.98
N ASN A 83 -5.97 24.80 -5.90
CA ASN A 83 -5.73 24.21 -7.22
C ASN A 83 -4.45 23.37 -7.33
N SER A 84 -3.53 23.44 -6.37
CA SER A 84 -2.14 22.98 -6.60
C SER A 84 -1.87 21.51 -6.26
N THR A 85 -2.62 20.90 -5.32
CA THR A 85 -2.34 19.51 -4.90
C THR A 85 -3.54 18.59 -5.11
N HIS A 86 -3.26 17.34 -5.46
CA HIS A 86 -4.27 16.30 -5.60
C HIS A 86 -5.16 16.18 -4.35
N LEU A 87 -4.57 16.32 -3.16
CA LEU A 87 -5.29 16.29 -1.89
C LEU A 87 -6.35 17.41 -1.82
N THR A 88 -5.99 18.64 -2.20
CA THR A 88 -6.92 19.76 -2.14
C THR A 88 -8.05 19.62 -3.15
N ARG A 89 -7.77 19.11 -4.35
CA ARG A 89 -8.79 18.78 -5.35
C ARG A 89 -9.73 17.67 -4.86
N ALA A 90 -9.20 16.64 -4.22
CA ALA A 90 -9.99 15.55 -3.65
C ALA A 90 -10.92 16.04 -2.54
N VAL A 91 -10.44 16.90 -1.65
CA VAL A 91 -11.26 17.51 -0.58
C VAL A 91 -12.32 18.44 -1.17
N GLY A 92 -11.94 19.32 -2.11
CA GLY A 92 -12.89 20.21 -2.79
C GLY A 92 -13.98 19.45 -3.56
N GLU A 93 -13.65 18.31 -4.15
CA GLU A 93 -14.63 17.43 -4.78
C GLU A 93 -15.62 16.85 -3.76
N VAL A 94 -15.14 16.35 -2.62
CA VAL A 94 -16.03 15.85 -1.56
C VAL A 94 -16.96 16.95 -1.01
N MET A 95 -16.46 18.18 -0.89
CA MET A 95 -17.23 19.32 -0.40
C MET A 95 -18.27 19.83 -1.41
N SER A 96 -17.97 19.75 -2.70
CA SER A 96 -18.83 20.28 -3.77
C SER A 96 -19.92 19.30 -4.21
N VAL A 97 -19.78 18.00 -3.93
CA VAL A 97 -20.72 16.98 -4.39
C VAL A 97 -21.75 16.66 -3.30
N ASN A 98 -23.04 16.86 -3.60
CA ASN A 98 -24.17 16.57 -2.69
C ASN A 98 -24.24 15.10 -2.22
N VAL A 99 -23.52 14.19 -2.86
CA VAL A 99 -23.43 12.77 -2.52
C VAL A 99 -21.94 12.35 -2.53
N PRO A 100 -21.28 12.21 -1.36
CA PRO A 100 -19.85 11.90 -1.26
C PRO A 100 -19.42 10.63 -2.02
N ALA A 101 -20.33 9.68 -2.22
CA ALA A 101 -20.08 8.45 -2.98
C ALA A 101 -19.77 8.67 -4.47
N ARG A 102 -19.97 9.90 -4.99
CA ARG A 102 -19.66 10.26 -6.39
C ARG A 102 -18.32 10.99 -6.55
N ALA A 103 -17.61 11.28 -5.46
CA ALA A 103 -16.29 11.89 -5.55
C ALA A 103 -15.29 10.88 -6.15
N ARG A 104 -14.67 11.25 -7.28
CA ARG A 104 -13.74 10.41 -8.05
C ARG A 104 -12.39 10.26 -7.38
N ARG A 105 -11.90 11.33 -6.75
CA ARG A 105 -10.55 11.38 -6.14
C ARG A 105 -10.51 10.97 -4.68
N SER A 106 -11.63 10.55 -4.11
CA SER A 106 -11.70 10.16 -2.70
C SER A 106 -12.46 8.85 -2.56
N ARG A 107 -12.13 8.09 -1.51
CA ARG A 107 -12.84 6.86 -1.18
C ARG A 107 -13.64 7.07 0.10
N GLN A 108 -14.95 6.93 0.01
CA GLN A 108 -15.79 6.87 1.20
C GLN A 108 -15.47 5.58 1.98
N VAL A 109 -15.18 5.73 3.26
CA VAL A 109 -14.99 4.61 4.18
C VAL A 109 -16.23 4.44 5.03
N ALA A 110 -16.63 3.18 5.27
CA ALA A 110 -17.89 2.86 5.93
C ALA A 110 -17.97 3.30 7.41
N SER A 111 -16.84 3.56 8.07
CA SER A 111 -16.81 4.00 9.47
C SER A 111 -15.57 4.83 9.82
N ILE A 112 -15.71 5.68 10.84
CA ILE A 112 -14.59 6.43 11.46
C ILE A 112 -13.51 5.48 11.99
N ARG A 113 -13.89 4.30 12.51
CA ARG A 113 -12.94 3.27 12.95
C ARG A 113 -12.04 2.83 11.79
N ARG A 114 -12.62 2.55 10.62
CA ARG A 114 -11.85 2.19 9.43
C ARG A 114 -10.99 3.34 8.93
N LEU A 115 -11.49 4.58 9.00
CA LEU A 115 -10.69 5.76 8.68
C LEU A 115 -9.46 5.87 9.59
N ARG A 116 -9.63 5.65 10.90
CA ARG A 116 -8.54 5.66 11.86
C ARG A 116 -7.54 4.54 11.61
N GLU A 117 -8.02 3.33 11.31
CA GLU A 117 -7.17 2.21 10.90
C GLU A 117 -6.30 2.61 9.70
N ILE A 118 -6.91 3.13 8.62
CA ILE A 118 -6.20 3.58 7.41
C ILE A 118 -5.21 4.70 7.73
N HIS A 119 -5.60 5.67 8.57
CA HIS A 119 -4.71 6.77 8.96
C HIS A 119 -3.56 6.30 9.87
N SER A 120 -3.74 5.20 10.61
CA SER A 120 -2.69 4.60 11.44
C SER A 120 -1.78 3.63 10.68
N GLN A 121 -2.15 3.22 9.46
CA GLN A 121 -1.32 2.34 8.64
C GLN A 121 -0.02 3.04 8.28
N SER A 122 1.09 2.31 8.44
CA SER A 122 2.36 2.78 7.91
C SER A 122 2.34 2.74 6.39
N ALA A 123 3.25 3.48 5.74
CA ALA A 123 3.44 3.39 4.29
C ALA A 123 3.75 1.96 3.83
N ALA A 124 4.39 1.16 4.72
CA ALA A 124 4.66 -0.25 4.50
C ALA A 124 3.38 -1.08 4.49
N ASP A 125 2.53 -0.97 5.52
CA ASP A 125 1.26 -1.69 5.58
C ASP A 125 0.34 -1.31 4.41
N ALA A 126 0.37 -0.03 4.02
CA ALA A 126 -0.37 0.46 2.87
C ALA A 126 0.17 -0.11 1.57
N ALA A 127 1.49 -0.26 1.40
CA ALA A 127 2.10 -0.88 0.22
C ALA A 127 1.79 -2.39 0.13
N ASP A 128 1.66 -3.08 1.26
CA ASP A 128 1.31 -4.50 1.33
C ASP A 128 -0.14 -4.79 0.94
N GLU A 129 -1.04 -3.80 1.03
CA GLU A 129 -2.41 -3.91 0.51
C GLU A 129 -2.44 -3.98 -1.03
N TRP A 130 -1.38 -3.50 -1.70
CA TRP A 130 -1.25 -3.61 -3.15
C TRP A 130 -0.72 -4.99 -3.56
N GLN A 131 -1.37 -5.60 -4.54
CA GLN A 131 -0.86 -6.80 -5.16
C GLN A 131 0.35 -6.45 -6.03
N CYS A 132 1.32 -7.36 -6.12
CA CYS A 132 2.45 -7.20 -7.04
C CYS A 132 2.07 -7.51 -8.48
N LEU A 133 1.09 -6.79 -8.98
CA LEU A 133 0.65 -6.81 -10.35
C LEU A 133 0.67 -5.36 -10.81
N GLU A 134 0.87 -5.12 -12.10
CA GLU A 134 0.46 -3.84 -12.66
C GLU A 134 -1.02 -3.70 -12.32
N ASN A 135 -1.34 -2.73 -11.46
CA ASN A 135 -2.75 -2.43 -11.27
C ASN A 135 -3.25 -2.00 -12.64
N SER A 136 -4.46 -2.45 -13.00
CA SER A 136 -5.15 -1.83 -14.12
C SER A 136 -5.10 -0.34 -13.82
N PHE A 137 -4.43 0.41 -14.70
CA PHE A 137 -4.14 1.82 -14.50
C PHE A 137 -5.47 2.55 -14.73
N ASP A 138 -6.39 2.35 -13.79
CA ASP A 138 -7.79 2.73 -13.86
C ASP A 138 -7.87 4.26 -13.79
N GLU A 139 -8.97 4.83 -14.27
CA GLU A 139 -9.10 6.29 -14.34
C GLU A 139 -8.83 7.03 -13.01
N PRO A 140 -9.25 6.53 -11.82
CA PRO A 140 -8.90 7.20 -10.56
C PRO A 140 -7.40 7.25 -10.30
N LEU A 141 -6.67 6.18 -10.64
CA LEU A 141 -5.22 6.10 -10.44
C LEU A 141 -4.49 6.98 -11.46
N LYS A 142 -4.95 6.99 -12.72
CA LYS A 142 -4.48 7.92 -13.76
C LYS A 142 -4.63 9.37 -13.34
N GLU A 143 -5.84 9.76 -12.90
CA GLU A 143 -6.12 11.12 -12.45
C GLU A 143 -5.21 11.52 -11.29
N MET A 144 -5.00 10.61 -10.32
CA MET A 144 -4.05 10.84 -9.23
C MET A 144 -2.63 11.09 -9.75
N PHE A 145 -2.12 10.29 -10.69
CA PHE A 145 -0.78 10.51 -11.23
C PHE A 145 -0.66 11.80 -12.03
N ARG A 146 -1.61 12.09 -12.91
CA ARG A 146 -1.63 13.34 -13.69
C ARG A 146 -1.66 14.55 -12.77
N ASP A 147 -2.43 14.49 -11.68
CA ASP A 147 -2.50 15.54 -10.68
C ASP A 147 -1.18 15.70 -9.91
N ILE A 148 -0.58 14.60 -9.44
CA ILE A 148 0.65 14.63 -8.64
C ILE A 148 1.87 15.02 -9.49
N LEU A 149 1.95 14.53 -10.72
CA LEU A 149 3.08 14.73 -11.62
C LEU A 149 2.96 15.99 -12.45
N GLY A 150 1.77 16.58 -12.56
CA GLY A 150 1.50 17.70 -13.46
C GLY A 150 1.61 17.32 -14.93
N ASP A 151 1.55 16.03 -15.25
CA ASP A 151 1.74 15.50 -16.59
C ASP A 151 0.46 14.78 -17.06
N PRO A 152 -0.34 15.40 -17.96
CA PRO A 152 -1.57 14.81 -18.45
C PRO A 152 -1.34 13.63 -19.41
N THR A 153 -0.10 13.42 -19.88
CA THR A 153 0.23 12.38 -20.86
C THR A 153 0.34 10.99 -20.26
N ILE A 154 0.30 10.88 -18.93
CA ILE A 154 0.40 9.61 -18.22
C ILE A 154 -0.89 8.81 -18.44
N MET A 155 -0.76 7.69 -19.15
CA MET A 155 -1.86 6.80 -19.54
C MET A 155 -1.69 5.39 -18.99
N GLN A 156 -0.44 4.97 -18.73
CA GLN A 156 -0.10 3.61 -18.33
C GLN A 156 1.18 3.57 -17.51
N CYS A 157 1.46 2.42 -16.91
CA CYS A 157 2.62 2.25 -16.02
C CYS A 157 3.98 2.48 -16.70
N THR A 158 4.10 2.24 -18.01
CA THR A 158 5.35 2.53 -18.73
C THR A 158 5.71 4.02 -18.75
N ASP A 159 4.71 4.89 -18.62
CA ASP A 159 4.90 6.34 -18.65
C ASP A 159 5.50 6.87 -17.34
N VAL A 160 5.45 6.06 -16.27
CA VAL A 160 5.97 6.44 -14.95
C VAL A 160 7.36 5.87 -14.64
N VAL A 161 8.00 5.17 -15.59
CA VAL A 161 9.32 4.54 -15.40
C VAL A 161 10.38 5.52 -14.93
N SER A 162 10.39 6.74 -15.47
CA SER A 162 11.35 7.80 -15.10
C SER A 162 11.20 8.28 -13.65
N TYR A 163 10.05 8.02 -13.02
CA TYR A 163 9.78 8.37 -11.64
C TYR A 163 10.10 7.25 -10.65
N CYS A 164 10.25 6.01 -11.14
CA CYS A 164 10.48 4.85 -10.28
C CYS A 164 11.74 4.98 -9.42
N ASP A 165 12.78 5.71 -9.84
CA ASP A 165 14.03 5.85 -9.07
C ASP A 165 14.00 6.99 -8.02
N ARG A 166 12.88 7.73 -7.90
CA ARG A 166 12.75 8.86 -6.96
C ARG A 166 12.46 8.38 -5.54
N ASP A 167 13.02 9.04 -4.53
CA ASP A 167 12.79 8.74 -3.11
C ASP A 167 11.70 9.62 -2.46
N ASP A 168 11.04 10.45 -3.24
CA ASP A 168 9.91 11.28 -2.82
C ASP A 168 8.56 10.58 -2.99
N ILE A 169 7.48 11.28 -2.64
CA ILE A 169 6.11 10.76 -2.73
C ILE A 169 5.75 10.33 -4.15
N ILE A 170 6.31 10.97 -5.18
CA ILE A 170 6.06 10.64 -6.58
C ILE A 170 6.62 9.25 -6.88
N GLY A 171 7.89 8.99 -6.54
CA GLY A 171 8.49 7.68 -6.76
C GLY A 171 7.81 6.58 -5.94
N VAL A 172 7.45 6.88 -4.68
CA VAL A 172 6.71 5.93 -3.82
C VAL A 172 5.38 5.55 -4.46
N ARG A 173 4.60 6.51 -4.95
CA ARG A 173 3.33 6.23 -5.62
C ARG A 173 3.52 5.46 -6.92
N ALA A 174 4.52 5.83 -7.74
CA ALA A 174 4.84 5.10 -8.97
C ALA A 174 5.08 3.61 -8.68
N ARG A 175 5.81 3.29 -7.61
CA ARG A 175 6.08 1.90 -7.20
C ARG A 175 4.87 1.16 -6.64
N GLN A 176 4.02 1.85 -5.88
CA GLN A 176 2.79 1.23 -5.36
C GLN A 176 1.80 0.90 -6.48
N ALA A 177 1.66 1.81 -7.44
CA ALA A 177 0.73 1.66 -8.56
C ALA A 177 1.24 0.71 -9.65
N CYS A 178 2.54 0.79 -9.95
CA CYS A 178 3.19 0.11 -11.06
C CYS A 178 4.39 -0.72 -10.59
N PRO A 179 4.18 -1.68 -9.67
CA PRO A 179 5.29 -2.34 -8.98
C PRO A 179 6.18 -3.13 -9.93
N THR A 180 5.61 -3.87 -10.88
CA THR A 180 6.38 -4.66 -11.85
C THR A 180 7.19 -3.78 -12.81
N THR A 181 6.62 -2.66 -13.29
CA THR A 181 7.28 -1.71 -14.20
C THR A 181 8.42 -0.97 -13.48
N CYS A 182 8.21 -0.61 -12.22
CA CYS A 182 9.27 -0.07 -11.37
C CYS A 182 10.27 -1.13 -10.87
N GLY A 183 10.06 -2.41 -11.21
CA GLY A 183 10.97 -3.50 -10.92
C GLY A 183 10.83 -4.13 -9.53
N CYS A 184 9.80 -3.79 -8.74
CA CYS A 184 9.53 -4.39 -7.43
C CYS A 184 9.40 -5.91 -7.49
N SER A 185 8.90 -6.46 -8.61
CA SER A 185 8.71 -7.91 -8.82
C SER A 185 9.99 -8.67 -9.14
N THR A 186 11.11 -7.98 -9.33
CA THR A 186 12.40 -8.59 -9.65
C THR A 186 13.40 -8.24 -8.58
N PHE A 187 14.22 -9.21 -8.20
CA PHE A 187 15.24 -8.97 -7.19
C PHE A 187 16.27 -7.91 -7.61
N ALA A 188 16.46 -7.76 -8.93
CA ALA A 188 17.43 -6.92 -9.61
C ALA A 188 16.84 -5.60 -10.16
N GLY A 189 15.62 -5.24 -9.78
CA GLY A 189 14.85 -4.14 -10.38
C GLY A 189 15.57 -2.78 -10.45
N ASN A 190 14.90 -1.83 -11.11
CA ASN A 190 15.51 -0.56 -11.54
C ASN A 190 16.03 0.32 -10.40
N SER A 191 15.53 0.16 -9.17
CA SER A 191 16.25 0.66 -8.02
C SER A 191 16.23 -0.27 -6.82
N LEU A 192 17.37 -0.27 -6.14
CA LEU A 192 17.69 -1.16 -5.05
C LEU A 192 17.17 -0.67 -3.70
N PHE A 193 16.72 0.59 -3.62
CA PHE A 193 16.00 1.12 -2.45
C PHE A 193 14.60 0.49 -2.29
N HIS A 194 14.13 -0.22 -3.30
CA HIS A 194 12.74 -0.62 -3.48
C HIS A 194 12.35 -1.93 -2.79
N ARG A 195 13.09 -2.35 -1.78
CA ARG A 195 12.66 -3.48 -0.93
C ARG A 195 12.02 -3.05 0.37
N ASP A 196 12.13 -1.77 0.69
CA ASP A 196 11.45 -1.23 1.84
C ASP A 196 10.00 -0.94 1.44
N PRO A 197 9.00 -1.61 2.06
CA PRO A 197 7.61 -1.32 1.76
C PRO A 197 7.24 0.14 2.06
N ARG A 198 7.99 0.82 2.95
CA ARG A 198 7.83 2.27 3.19
C ARG A 198 8.17 3.12 1.97
N LEU A 199 8.97 2.57 1.04
CA LEU A 199 9.33 3.20 -0.22
C LEU A 199 8.42 2.76 -1.37
N GLY A 200 7.38 1.95 -1.13
CA GLY A 200 6.28 1.75 -2.08
C GLY A 200 6.23 0.40 -2.79
N CYS A 201 7.21 -0.50 -2.58
CA CYS A 201 7.09 -1.87 -3.05
C CYS A 201 6.63 -2.78 -1.91
N GLY A 202 5.40 -3.28 -1.98
CA GLY A 202 4.86 -4.18 -0.96
C GLY A 202 5.62 -5.51 -0.90
N THR A 203 5.59 -6.15 0.26
CA THR A 203 6.16 -7.49 0.52
C THR A 203 5.50 -8.57 -0.34
N THR A 204 4.32 -8.31 -0.91
CA THR A 204 3.65 -9.20 -1.86
C THR A 204 4.50 -9.44 -3.12
N CYS A 205 5.35 -8.48 -3.50
CA CYS A 205 6.27 -8.62 -4.64
C CYS A 205 7.38 -9.64 -4.40
N GLU A 206 7.77 -9.87 -3.16
CA GLU A 206 8.81 -10.85 -2.84
C GLU A 206 8.35 -12.29 -3.03
N ARG A 207 7.04 -12.50 -3.26
CA ARG A 207 6.42 -13.81 -3.45
C ARG A 207 6.22 -14.18 -4.91
N THR A 208 6.55 -13.30 -5.85
CA THR A 208 6.40 -13.59 -7.29
C THR A 208 7.46 -14.60 -7.76
N ALA A 209 7.14 -15.34 -8.82
CA ALA A 209 8.08 -16.30 -9.40
C ALA A 209 9.32 -15.60 -9.99
N GLU A 210 9.13 -14.41 -10.57
CA GLU A 210 10.19 -13.55 -11.09
C GLU A 210 11.16 -13.16 -9.98
N TRP A 211 10.64 -12.75 -8.82
CA TRP A 211 11.47 -12.35 -7.69
C TRP A 211 12.32 -13.51 -7.20
N ILE A 212 11.68 -14.67 -6.97
CA ILE A 212 12.34 -15.88 -6.47
C ILE A 212 13.42 -16.34 -7.46
N ARG A 213 13.12 -16.32 -8.76
CA ARG A 213 14.05 -16.74 -9.81
C ARG A 213 15.26 -15.81 -9.94
N ASP A 214 15.08 -14.51 -9.74
CA ASP A 214 16.11 -13.49 -9.87
C ASP A 214 17.00 -13.33 -8.62
N GLN A 215 16.67 -14.02 -7.53
CA GLN A 215 17.51 -14.04 -6.34
C GLN A 215 18.88 -14.65 -6.66
N PRO A 216 19.99 -14.07 -6.15
CA PRO A 216 21.29 -14.67 -6.29
C PRO A 216 21.29 -16.02 -5.57
N TYR A 217 21.50 -17.09 -6.36
CA TYR A 217 21.53 -18.47 -5.86
C TYR A 217 22.70 -18.73 -4.89
N TYR A 218 23.70 -17.85 -4.86
CA TYR A 218 24.93 -18.05 -4.10
C TYR A 218 25.08 -17.00 -3.01
N CYS A 219 25.44 -17.45 -1.82
CA CYS A 219 25.88 -16.59 -0.73
C CYS A 219 27.32 -16.12 -0.98
N GLN A 220 27.53 -15.33 -2.02
CA GLN A 220 28.81 -14.77 -2.39
C GLN A 220 28.66 -13.30 -2.72
N ASP A 221 29.67 -12.51 -2.37
CA ASP A 221 29.72 -11.10 -2.70
C ASP A 221 29.90 -10.94 -4.21
N THR A 222 29.15 -10.00 -4.77
CA THR A 222 29.18 -9.71 -6.20
C THR A 222 30.38 -8.82 -6.53
N HIS A 223 31.09 -9.16 -7.60
CA HIS A 223 32.20 -8.36 -8.12
C HIS A 223 31.78 -7.58 -9.38
N ILE A 224 32.22 -6.31 -9.51
CA ILE A 224 31.97 -5.45 -10.69
C ILE A 224 32.28 -6.14 -12.04
N GLY A 225 33.24 -7.07 -12.09
CA GLY A 225 33.62 -7.77 -13.33
C GLY A 225 32.60 -8.82 -13.82
N GLN A 226 31.61 -9.19 -13.01
CA GLN A 226 30.57 -10.13 -13.43
C GLN A 226 29.47 -9.36 -14.15
N TYR A 227 29.34 -9.55 -15.47
CA TYR A 227 28.43 -8.82 -16.36
C TYR A 227 27.00 -8.66 -15.81
N TYR A 228 26.46 -9.70 -15.17
CA TYR A 228 25.12 -9.70 -14.58
C TYR A 228 24.93 -8.70 -13.42
N HIS A 229 26.01 -8.27 -12.77
CA HIS A 229 25.97 -7.39 -11.60
C HIS A 229 26.27 -5.93 -11.92
N VAL A 230 26.78 -5.63 -13.12
CA VAL A 230 27.08 -4.25 -13.55
C VAL A 230 25.83 -3.38 -13.49
N ASN A 231 24.71 -3.88 -14.02
CA ASN A 231 23.45 -3.13 -14.03
C ASN A 231 22.91 -2.89 -12.62
N LYS A 232 23.09 -3.84 -11.69
CA LYS A 232 22.65 -3.70 -10.29
C LYS A 232 23.41 -2.58 -9.59
N TRP A 233 24.73 -2.56 -9.70
CA TRP A 233 25.55 -1.49 -9.12
C TRP A 233 25.28 -0.13 -9.75
N GLN A 234 25.08 -0.08 -11.06
CA GLN A 234 24.69 1.16 -11.76
C GLN A 234 23.33 1.68 -11.29
N ASN A 235 22.35 0.80 -11.10
CA ASN A 235 21.04 1.17 -10.59
C ASN A 235 21.11 1.66 -9.13
N LEU A 236 21.88 0.99 -8.26
CA LEU A 236 22.09 1.46 -6.88
C LEU A 236 22.69 2.88 -6.87
N THR A 237 23.77 3.06 -7.63
CA THR A 237 24.51 4.32 -7.64
C THR A 237 23.70 5.44 -8.28
N ARG A 238 22.93 5.16 -9.34
CA ARG A 238 21.98 6.11 -9.93
C ARG A 238 20.95 6.58 -8.90
N ALA A 239 20.36 5.65 -8.16
CA ALA A 239 19.36 6.01 -7.16
C ALA A 239 19.96 6.76 -5.95
N ILE A 240 21.21 6.45 -5.55
CA ILE A 240 21.95 7.28 -4.59
C ILE A 240 22.15 8.70 -5.15
N HIS A 241 22.51 8.83 -6.42
CA HIS A 241 22.68 10.14 -7.08
C HIS A 241 21.40 10.96 -7.15
N HIS A 242 20.24 10.33 -7.40
CA HIS A 242 18.95 11.03 -7.33
C HIS A 242 18.69 11.57 -5.92
N ARG A 243 18.97 10.79 -4.88
CA ARG A 243 18.83 11.22 -3.49
C ARG A 243 19.79 12.37 -3.13
N ILE A 244 21.02 12.33 -3.62
CA ILE A 244 22.03 13.39 -3.40
C ILE A 244 21.50 14.76 -3.84
N ALA A 245 20.75 14.84 -4.94
CA ALA A 245 20.21 16.09 -5.46
C ALA A 245 19.21 16.79 -4.51
N ALA A 246 18.55 16.02 -3.63
CA ALA A 246 17.61 16.55 -2.65
C ALA A 246 18.27 16.91 -1.30
N LEU A 247 19.56 16.60 -1.11
CA LEU A 247 20.25 16.79 0.17
C LEU A 247 20.96 18.15 0.26
N PRO A 248 21.11 18.74 1.47
CA PRO A 248 22.00 19.88 1.69
C PRO A 248 23.42 19.57 1.21
N ALA A 249 24.13 20.58 0.67
CA ALA A 249 25.44 20.43 0.02
C ALA A 249 26.46 19.59 0.82
N ARG A 250 26.51 19.76 2.16
CA ARG A 250 27.41 18.98 3.03
C ARG A 250 27.13 17.48 3.01
N HIS A 251 25.86 17.07 2.99
CA HIS A 251 25.46 15.67 2.95
C HIS A 251 25.56 15.11 1.52
N ALA A 252 25.28 15.96 0.53
CA ALA A 252 25.44 15.61 -0.88
C ALA A 252 26.88 15.17 -1.20
N ALA A 253 27.89 15.94 -0.77
CA ALA A 253 29.30 15.59 -0.98
C ALA A 253 29.69 14.25 -0.33
N PHE A 254 29.22 13.99 0.88
CA PHE A 254 29.44 12.72 1.57
C PHE A 254 28.84 11.53 0.79
N TRP A 255 27.56 11.62 0.43
CA TRP A 255 26.89 10.55 -0.31
C TRP A 255 27.45 10.37 -1.72
N GLN A 256 27.98 11.43 -2.33
CA GLN A 256 28.67 11.35 -3.61
C GLN A 256 29.97 10.56 -3.51
N ALA A 257 30.73 10.73 -2.43
CA ALA A 257 31.91 9.90 -2.15
C ALA A 257 31.52 8.43 -1.93
N VAL A 258 30.45 8.18 -1.16
CA VAL A 258 29.90 6.82 -0.96
C VAL A 258 29.48 6.17 -2.29
N ALA A 259 28.75 6.90 -3.13
CA ALA A 259 28.30 6.40 -4.43
C ALA A 259 29.49 6.08 -5.36
N SER A 260 30.52 6.94 -5.39
CA SER A 260 31.74 6.71 -6.16
C SER A 260 32.48 5.45 -5.69
N GLU A 261 32.69 5.33 -4.37
CA GLU A 261 33.40 4.18 -3.80
C GLU A 261 32.64 2.87 -4.07
N LEU A 262 31.32 2.84 -3.89
CA LEU A 262 30.48 1.68 -4.23
C LEU A 262 30.57 1.30 -5.72
N LYS A 263 30.63 2.31 -6.60
CA LYS A 263 30.74 2.13 -8.05
C LYS A 263 32.08 1.52 -8.44
N ASP A 264 33.16 1.87 -7.75
CA ASP A 264 34.52 1.49 -8.13
C ASP A 264 34.98 0.19 -7.47
N THR A 265 34.52 -0.09 -6.23
CA THR A 265 35.04 -1.21 -5.44
C THR A 265 33.98 -2.24 -4.98
N SER A 266 32.72 -2.11 -5.41
CA SER A 266 31.61 -3.02 -5.08
C SER A 266 31.45 -3.22 -3.57
N CYS A 267 31.36 -4.47 -3.11
CA CYS A 267 31.26 -4.84 -1.70
C CYS A 267 32.47 -4.41 -0.85
N ARG A 268 33.66 -4.24 -1.44
CA ARG A 268 34.84 -3.78 -0.69
C ARG A 268 34.64 -2.36 -0.15
N ALA A 269 33.89 -1.53 -0.88
CA ALA A 269 33.51 -0.17 -0.48
C ALA A 269 32.90 -0.13 0.93
N ILE A 270 32.12 -1.14 1.29
CA ILE A 270 31.39 -1.18 2.57
C ILE A 270 32.37 -1.12 3.74
N ALA A 271 33.44 -1.92 3.72
CA ALA A 271 34.45 -1.92 4.76
C ALA A 271 35.22 -0.60 4.81
N THR A 272 35.58 -0.05 3.65
CA THR A 272 36.25 1.26 3.53
C THR A 272 35.40 2.39 4.10
N ILE A 273 34.11 2.42 3.76
CA ILE A 273 33.17 3.45 4.21
C ILE A 273 32.93 3.33 5.72
N HIS A 274 32.80 2.11 6.24
CA HIS A 274 32.68 1.88 7.67
C HIS A 274 33.92 2.38 8.43
N ALA A 275 35.12 2.06 7.95
CA ALA A 275 36.37 2.49 8.58
C ALA A 275 36.57 4.01 8.55
N ASN A 276 36.26 4.66 7.43
CA ASN A 276 36.51 6.09 7.26
C ASN A 276 35.43 6.98 7.87
N PHE A 277 34.18 6.51 7.91
CA PHE A 277 33.03 7.35 8.27
C PHE A 277 32.22 6.81 9.44
N SER A 278 32.62 5.67 10.04
CA SER A 278 31.84 4.98 11.08
C SER A 278 30.40 4.68 10.67
N LEU A 279 30.15 4.52 9.37
CA LEU A 279 28.82 4.26 8.81
C LEU A 279 28.73 2.79 8.37
N ASP A 280 27.87 2.02 9.03
CA ASP A 280 27.54 0.67 8.59
C ASP A 280 26.43 0.70 7.52
N LEU A 281 26.83 0.62 6.26
CA LEU A 281 25.88 0.58 5.14
C LEU A 281 25.02 -0.70 5.14
N CYS A 282 25.47 -1.79 5.76
CA CYS A 282 24.70 -3.03 5.90
C CYS A 282 23.66 -2.95 7.03
N ALA A 283 23.68 -1.90 7.86
CA ALA A 283 22.68 -1.60 8.88
C ALA A 283 21.73 -0.46 8.49
N ASP A 284 22.07 0.38 7.50
CA ASP A 284 21.22 1.47 7.04
C ASP A 284 19.88 0.96 6.50
N ALA A 285 18.75 1.40 7.04
CA ALA A 285 17.45 0.83 6.69
C ALA A 285 17.09 0.92 5.20
N ASN A 286 17.60 1.92 4.47
CA ASN A 286 17.29 2.14 3.06
C ASN A 286 18.20 1.33 2.13
N LEU A 287 19.48 1.17 2.50
CA LEU A 287 20.48 0.46 1.70
C LEU A 287 20.64 -1.01 2.09
N ARG A 288 20.29 -1.35 3.32
CA ARG A 288 20.48 -2.67 3.93
C ARG A 288 19.93 -3.80 3.07
N PRO A 289 18.67 -3.76 2.56
CA PRO A 289 18.17 -4.87 1.77
C PRO A 289 18.95 -5.08 0.46
N ALA A 290 19.34 -3.98 -0.18
CA ALA A 290 20.13 -4.01 -1.41
C ALA A 290 21.54 -4.56 -1.17
N LEU A 291 22.26 -3.96 -0.23
CA LEU A 291 23.65 -4.30 0.03
C LEU A 291 23.79 -5.70 0.60
N ARG A 292 22.91 -6.14 1.50
CA ARG A 292 22.91 -7.53 1.99
C ARG A 292 22.66 -8.55 0.90
N SER A 293 21.95 -8.17 -0.15
CA SER A 293 21.78 -9.06 -1.28
C SER A 293 22.91 -9.08 -2.30
N MET A 294 23.57 -7.95 -2.51
CA MET A 294 24.71 -7.87 -3.45
C MET A 294 26.03 -8.25 -2.78
N CYS A 295 26.10 -8.12 -1.46
CA CYS A 295 27.29 -8.29 -0.63
C CYS A 295 26.97 -9.12 0.62
N PRO A 296 26.38 -10.32 0.48
CA PRO A 296 25.92 -11.10 1.62
C PRO A 296 27.03 -11.45 2.61
N LYS A 297 28.23 -11.83 2.16
CA LYS A 297 29.33 -12.19 3.07
C LYS A 297 29.89 -10.95 3.76
N THR A 298 30.13 -9.87 3.01
CA THR A 298 30.60 -8.61 3.59
C THR A 298 29.61 -8.08 4.62
N CYS A 299 28.29 -8.20 4.37
CA CYS A 299 27.25 -7.82 5.32
C CYS A 299 26.92 -8.89 6.39
N GLY A 300 27.66 -10.00 6.45
CA GLY A 300 27.50 -11.02 7.49
C GLY A 300 26.26 -11.92 7.38
N CYS A 301 25.62 -11.99 6.21
CA CYS A 301 24.51 -12.90 5.94
C CYS A 301 24.92 -14.38 6.03
N ASP A 302 26.19 -14.74 5.90
CA ASP A 302 26.67 -16.10 6.16
C ASP A 302 26.70 -16.46 7.65
N LYS A 303 26.63 -15.45 8.53
CA LYS A 303 26.70 -15.60 9.99
C LYS A 303 25.34 -15.52 10.65
N GLN A 304 24.53 -14.53 10.27
CA GLN A 304 23.26 -14.23 10.90
C GLN A 304 22.18 -13.90 9.84
N PRO A 305 20.99 -14.54 9.91
CA PRO A 305 19.87 -14.17 9.07
C PRO A 305 19.34 -12.80 9.43
N GLY A 306 18.93 -12.06 8.40
CA GLY A 306 18.28 -10.77 8.55
C GLY A 306 17.71 -10.28 7.23
N ASP A 307 16.93 -9.20 7.30
CA ASP A 307 16.25 -8.62 6.15
C ASP A 307 17.22 -8.37 4.99
N GLY A 308 16.84 -8.81 3.79
CA GLY A 308 17.62 -8.66 2.56
C GLY A 308 18.75 -9.67 2.34
N CYS A 309 19.01 -10.57 3.29
CA CYS A 309 19.97 -11.66 3.07
C CYS A 309 19.38 -12.73 2.14
N PRO A 310 20.14 -13.24 1.15
CA PRO A 310 19.69 -14.36 0.32
C PRO A 310 19.40 -15.60 1.17
N VAL A 311 18.29 -16.29 0.88
CA VAL A 311 17.87 -17.49 1.62
C VAL A 311 18.94 -18.59 1.61
N MET A 312 19.73 -18.67 0.55
CA MET A 312 20.80 -19.64 0.37
C MET A 312 22.02 -19.40 1.27
N CYS A 313 22.13 -18.23 1.92
CA CYS A 313 23.16 -18.01 2.93
C CYS A 313 23.01 -18.89 4.18
N PHE A 314 21.81 -19.45 4.40
CA PHE A 314 21.49 -20.21 5.60
C PHE A 314 21.29 -21.70 5.33
N SER A 315 21.09 -22.10 4.07
CA SER A 315 20.77 -23.49 3.70
C SER A 315 21.88 -24.49 4.04
N GLY A 316 23.14 -24.05 4.14
CA GLY A 316 24.26 -24.90 4.59
C GLY A 316 24.25 -25.22 6.10
N ARG A 317 23.55 -24.43 6.94
CA ARG A 317 23.42 -24.70 8.39
C ARG A 317 22.18 -25.54 8.72
N TYR A 318 21.16 -25.49 7.88
CA TYR A 318 19.93 -26.27 8.02
C TYR A 318 19.90 -27.33 6.91
N GLY A 319 20.66 -28.41 7.08
CA GLY A 319 20.82 -29.45 6.05
C GLY A 319 19.50 -29.86 5.38
N ALA A 320 19.51 -29.90 4.04
CA ALA A 320 18.55 -30.54 3.12
C ALA A 320 17.04 -30.20 3.20
N SER A 321 16.53 -29.55 4.25
CA SER A 321 15.07 -29.38 4.46
C SER A 321 14.40 -28.26 3.63
N PHE A 322 15.18 -27.40 2.95
CA PHE A 322 14.58 -26.31 2.17
C PHE A 322 13.90 -26.81 0.87
N ALA A 323 14.43 -27.88 0.26
CA ALA A 323 13.77 -28.56 -0.84
C ALA A 323 12.43 -29.20 -0.41
N GLU A 324 12.32 -29.65 0.84
CA GLU A 324 11.05 -30.12 1.42
C GLU A 324 10.07 -28.96 1.72
N MET A 325 10.55 -27.80 2.20
CA MET A 325 9.67 -26.64 2.47
C MET A 325 9.02 -26.05 1.21
N VAL A 326 9.76 -26.00 0.10
CA VAL A 326 9.18 -25.58 -1.20
C VAL A 326 8.19 -26.63 -1.72
N ALA A 327 8.45 -27.92 -1.50
CA ALA A 327 7.52 -29.00 -1.85
C ALA A 327 6.23 -29.02 -1.00
N VAL A 328 6.29 -28.53 0.25
CA VAL A 328 5.12 -28.42 1.16
C VAL A 328 4.25 -27.21 0.79
N SER A 329 4.82 -26.10 0.33
CA SER A 329 4.05 -24.92 -0.09
C SER A 329 3.28 -25.13 -1.41
N GLY A 330 3.66 -26.14 -2.21
CA GLY A 330 2.91 -26.59 -3.39
C GLY A 330 1.70 -27.48 -3.10
N ARG A 331 1.45 -27.86 -1.83
CA ARG A 331 0.24 -28.59 -1.43
C ARG A 331 -0.72 -27.66 -0.69
N VAL A 332 -1.96 -27.65 -1.18
CA VAL A 332 -3.18 -27.08 -0.58
C VAL A 332 -3.55 -25.66 -1.05
N LEU A 333 -3.99 -25.57 -2.30
CA LEU A 333 -5.25 -24.88 -2.62
C LEU A 333 -6.16 -25.89 -3.34
N ARG A 334 -6.95 -26.64 -2.57
CA ARG A 334 -8.10 -27.38 -3.12
C ARG A 334 -9.20 -26.36 -3.41
N SER A 335 -9.47 -26.11 -4.68
CA SER A 335 -10.79 -25.59 -5.09
C SER A 335 -11.79 -26.75 -5.08
N PRO A 336 -12.99 -26.58 -4.50
CA PRO A 336 -14.03 -27.59 -4.56
C PRO A 336 -14.66 -27.59 -5.96
N GLY A 337 -14.16 -28.46 -6.83
CA GLY A 337 -14.80 -28.80 -8.11
C GLY A 337 -14.01 -28.34 -9.33
N GLY A 338 -13.28 -29.26 -9.95
CA GLY A 338 -12.68 -29.05 -11.27
C GLY A 338 -11.35 -29.78 -11.43
N GLN A 339 -11.26 -30.60 -12.47
CA GLN A 339 -10.10 -31.44 -12.80
C GLN A 339 -8.79 -30.65 -12.89
N ILE A 340 -7.71 -31.21 -12.33
CA ILE A 340 -6.36 -30.65 -12.42
C ILE A 340 -5.57 -31.46 -13.46
N ALA A 341 -5.13 -30.81 -14.53
CA ALA A 341 -3.98 -31.24 -15.30
C ALA A 341 -2.73 -30.65 -14.63
N ILE A 342 -1.93 -31.49 -13.97
CA ILE A 342 -0.64 -31.09 -13.40
C ILE A 342 0.38 -31.16 -14.54
N GLY A 343 0.67 -30.03 -15.17
CA GLY A 343 1.86 -29.87 -15.99
C GLY A 343 3.07 -29.69 -15.07
N ILE A 344 3.79 -30.77 -14.77
CA ILE A 344 5.14 -30.66 -14.22
C ILE A 344 6.02 -30.15 -15.36
N ILE A 345 6.49 -28.91 -15.24
CA ILE A 345 7.45 -28.33 -16.17
C ILE A 345 8.84 -28.87 -15.77
N ASP A 346 9.28 -29.94 -16.45
CA ASP A 346 10.68 -30.38 -16.46
C ASP A 346 11.50 -29.34 -17.23
N TYR A 347 12.22 -28.46 -16.52
CA TYR A 347 13.33 -27.68 -17.06
C TYR A 347 14.60 -28.04 -16.30
N LEU A 348 15.17 -29.20 -16.63
CA LEU A 348 16.60 -29.47 -16.47
C LEU A 348 17.13 -29.97 -17.82
N SER A 349 18.14 -29.26 -18.33
CA SER A 349 18.74 -29.42 -19.66
C SER A 349 19.37 -30.81 -19.90
N PRO A 350 19.46 -31.31 -21.15
CA PRO A 350 20.12 -32.58 -21.45
C PRO A 350 21.60 -32.36 -21.79
N VAL A 351 22.50 -32.94 -21.00
CA VAL A 351 23.85 -33.31 -21.44
C VAL A 351 24.11 -34.70 -20.90
N ILE A 352 23.93 -35.72 -21.74
CA ILE A 352 24.68 -36.98 -21.82
C ILE A 352 24.18 -37.74 -23.06
N SER A 353 25.13 -38.15 -23.91
CA SER A 353 24.97 -38.92 -25.15
C SER A 353 24.50 -40.37 -24.93
N PRO A 354 24.05 -41.07 -25.99
CA PRO A 354 23.09 -42.16 -25.90
C PRO A 354 23.75 -43.53 -25.66
N VAL A 355 23.06 -44.37 -24.89
CA VAL A 355 23.24 -45.82 -24.89
C VAL A 355 22.06 -46.44 -25.63
N ILE A 356 22.42 -47.29 -26.60
CA ILE A 356 21.58 -48.06 -27.51
C ILE A 356 20.65 -49.04 -26.74
N TRP A 357 19.70 -49.63 -27.48
CA TRP A 357 18.75 -50.72 -27.20
C TRP A 357 17.32 -50.18 -27.16
N GLY A 358 16.34 -50.70 -27.89
CA GLY A 358 16.22 -51.89 -28.73
C GLY A 358 14.72 -52.03 -29.01
N ARG A 359 14.38 -52.30 -30.27
CA ARG A 359 13.02 -52.38 -30.82
C ARG A 359 12.17 -53.43 -30.06
N GLY A 360 10.95 -53.07 -29.65
CA GLY A 360 9.96 -54.00 -29.13
C GLY A 360 8.55 -53.46 -29.30
N THR A 361 7.75 -54.16 -30.10
CA THR A 361 6.44 -53.78 -30.64
C THR A 361 5.29 -53.88 -29.64
N ASN A 362 4.27 -53.04 -29.87
CA ASN A 362 2.90 -53.12 -29.37
C ASN A 362 2.32 -54.54 -29.24
N THR A 363 1.55 -54.79 -28.18
CA THR A 363 0.12 -55.16 -28.24
C THR A 363 -0.40 -55.47 -26.83
N GLY A 364 -1.67 -55.14 -26.56
CA GLY A 364 -2.44 -55.79 -25.48
C GLY A 364 -3.11 -54.83 -24.51
N GLY A 365 -4.39 -54.56 -24.75
CA GLY A 365 -5.28 -53.92 -23.77
C GLY A 365 -5.73 -54.88 -22.67
N GLY A 366 -6.19 -54.32 -21.56
CA GLY A 366 -6.85 -55.04 -20.48
C GLY A 366 -7.40 -54.10 -19.41
N SER A 367 -8.73 -54.03 -19.31
CA SER A 367 -9.49 -53.30 -18.29
C SER A 367 -9.41 -53.96 -16.90
N PRO A 368 -9.71 -53.23 -15.80
CA PRO A 368 -9.34 -53.60 -14.44
C PRO A 368 -10.34 -54.53 -13.75
N SER A 369 -9.83 -55.37 -12.85
CA SER A 369 -10.62 -56.20 -11.92
C SER A 369 -10.71 -55.55 -10.52
N PRO A 370 -11.82 -55.76 -9.77
CA PRO A 370 -12.11 -55.10 -8.49
C PRO A 370 -11.43 -55.77 -7.27
N PRO A 371 -11.42 -55.11 -6.08
CA PRO A 371 -10.55 -55.49 -4.96
C PRO A 371 -11.08 -56.66 -4.13
N SER A 372 -10.15 -57.43 -3.56
CA SER A 372 -10.40 -58.56 -2.66
C SER A 372 -10.69 -58.11 -1.21
N PRO A 373 -11.51 -58.86 -0.44
CA PRO A 373 -11.86 -58.54 0.95
C PRO A 373 -10.81 -58.99 1.99
N PRO A 374 -10.88 -58.48 3.24
CA PRO A 374 -9.83 -58.65 4.24
C PRO A 374 -9.85 -60.01 4.95
N SER A 375 -8.67 -60.46 5.36
CA SER A 375 -8.42 -61.70 6.11
C SER A 375 -8.71 -61.55 7.61
N PRO A 376 -9.17 -62.62 8.30
CA PRO A 376 -9.42 -62.61 9.75
C PRO A 376 -8.14 -62.83 10.59
N PRO A 377 -8.17 -62.50 11.89
CA PRO A 377 -7.01 -62.60 12.77
C PRO A 377 -6.77 -64.06 13.22
N SER A 378 -5.53 -64.36 13.56
CA SER A 378 -5.07 -65.64 14.11
C SER A 378 -4.38 -65.39 15.47
N PRO A 379 -4.21 -66.44 16.31
CA PRO A 379 -4.47 -66.44 17.76
C PRO A 379 -3.42 -65.77 18.65
#